data_AF-A0A7X8AQA5-F1
#
_entry.id   AF-A0A7X8AQA5-F1
#
_cell.length_a   1.000
_cell.length_b   1.000
_cell.length_c   1.000
_cell.angle_alpha   90.00
_cell.angle_beta   90.00
_cell.angle_gamma   90.00
#
_symmetry.space_group_name_H-M   'P 1'
#
loop_
_entity.id
_entity.type
_entity.pdbx_description
1 polymer ?
#
loop_
_entity_poly.entity_id
_entity_poly.type
_entity_poly.pdbx_seq_one_letter_code
_entity_poly.pdbx_strand_id
1 'polypeptide(L)' 'MSKEKLSFEQKLARLNAIVSELESGKLSLDASLKLFEEGNALSKELATELNEAKLKIEELQGK' A
#
# COMPACT_ATOMS: atom_id res chain seq x y z
N MET A 1 8.41 -22.64 -2.18
CA MET A 1 8.99 -21.34 -1.83
C MET A 1 7.83 -20.46 -1.38
N SER A 2 7.68 -20.24 -0.09
CA SER A 2 6.55 -19.50 0.49
C SER A 2 6.65 -18.04 0.08
N LYS A 3 5.62 -17.50 -0.58
CA LYS A 3 5.52 -16.05 -0.85
C LYS A 3 5.45 -15.34 0.50
N GLU A 4 6.57 -14.79 0.97
CA GLU A 4 6.57 -13.89 2.12
C GLU A 4 5.70 -12.69 1.76
N LYS A 5 4.62 -12.50 2.52
CA LYS A 5 3.81 -11.29 2.42
C LYS A 5 4.70 -10.12 2.84
N LEU A 6 4.74 -9.07 2.00
CA LEU A 6 5.43 -7.83 2.33
C LEU A 6 4.90 -7.28 3.67
N SER A 7 5.80 -6.79 4.51
CA SER A 7 5.45 -6.05 5.72
C SER A 7 4.75 -4.73 5.39
N PHE A 8 4.05 -4.17 6.37
CA PHE A 8 3.40 -2.86 6.25
C PHE A 8 4.39 -1.78 5.78
N GLU A 9 5.58 -1.71 6.39
CA GLU A 9 6.60 -0.72 6.02
C GLU A 9 7.09 -0.91 4.58
N GLN A 10 7.24 -2.16 4.13
CA GLN A 10 7.64 -2.44 2.75
C GLN A 10 6.56 -2.06 1.74
N LYS A 11 5.28 -2.35 2.04
CA LYS A 11 4.15 -1.93 1.21
C LYS A 11 4.04 -0.41 1.11
N LEU A 12 4.21 0.28 2.24
CA LEU A 12 4.22 1.74 2.30
C LEU A 12 5.38 2.34 1.51
N ALA A 13 6.59 1.77 1.65
CA ALA A 13 7.76 2.18 0.87
C ALA A 13 7.53 2.00 -0.64
N ARG A 14 6.91 0.88 -1.04
CA ARG A 14 6.56 0.64 -2.44
C ARG A 14 5.54 1.64 -2.95
N LEU A 15 4.49 1.94 -2.17
CA LEU A 15 3.48 2.93 -2.54
C LEU A 15 4.11 4.32 -2.75
N ASN A 16 5.01 4.75 -1.87
CA ASN A 16 5.72 6.02 -2.02
C ASN A 16 6.62 6.06 -3.27
N ALA A 17 7.27 4.94 -3.58
CA ALA A 17 8.06 4.81 -4.81
C ALA A 17 7.17 4.95 -6.05
N ILE A 18 6.02 4.26 -6.08
CA ILE A 18 5.03 4.36 -7.16
C ILE A 18 4.58 5.80 -7.37
N VAL A 19 4.23 6.52 -6.29
CA VAL A 19 3.84 7.93 -6.38
C VAL A 19 4.96 8.77 -6.98
N SER A 20 6.20 8.59 -6.51
CA SER A 20 7.36 9.30 -7.06
C SER A 20 7.60 9.00 -8.55
N GLU A 21 7.41 7.75 -8.96
CA GLU A 21 7.54 7.32 -10.36
C GLU A 21 6.45 7.97 -11.23
N LEU A 22 5.20 8.00 -10.77
CA LEU A 22 4.07 8.64 -11.45
C LEU A 22 4.25 10.17 -11.58
N GLU A 23 4.70 10.82 -10.51
CA GLU A 23 4.97 12.27 -10.49
C GLU A 23 6.15 12.67 -11.38
N SER A 24 7.06 11.74 -11.69
CA SER A 24 8.20 12.02 -12.56
C SER A 24 7.79 12.42 -13.99
N GLY A 25 6.60 12.01 -14.44
CA GLY A 25 6.08 12.30 -15.78
C GLY A 25 6.86 11.64 -16.93
N LYS A 26 7.82 10.75 -16.65
CA LYS A 26 8.69 10.10 -17.64
C LYS A 26 8.16 8.75 -18.14
N LEU A 27 7.04 8.30 -17.59
CA LEU A 27 6.47 7.00 -17.86
C LEU A 27 5.59 7.03 -19.12
N SER A 28 5.54 5.91 -19.83
CA SER A 28 4.52 5.71 -20.86
C SER A 28 3.13 5.59 -20.22
N LEU A 29 2.08 5.77 -21.02
CA LEU A 29 0.70 5.60 -20.56
C LEU A 29 0.45 4.21 -19.97
N ASP A 30 0.91 3.15 -20.65
CA ASP A 30 0.79 1.76 -20.17
C ASP A 30 1.50 1.54 -18.83
N ALA A 31 2.72 2.06 -18.69
CA ALA A 31 3.48 1.96 -17.43
C ALA A 31 2.79 2.73 -16.30
N SER A 32 2.26 3.92 -16.60
CA SER A 32 1.52 4.74 -15.63
C SER A 32 0.25 4.05 -15.15
N LEU A 33 -0.49 3.39 -16.06
CA LEU A 33 -1.68 2.62 -15.70
C LEU A 33 -1.36 1.45 -14.78
N LYS A 34 -0.30 0.67 -15.08
CA LYS A 34 0.13 -0.45 -14.24
C LYS A 34 0.53 0.01 -12.84
N LEU A 35 1.32 1.08 -12.75
CA LEU A 35 1.75 1.65 -11.47
C LEU A 35 0.57 2.20 -10.68
N PHE A 36 -0.41 2.82 -11.35
CA PHE A 36 -1.64 3.27 -10.71
C PHE A 36 -2.46 2.11 -10.14
N GLU A 37 -2.64 1.02 -10.89
CA GLU A 37 -3.34 -0.18 -10.40
C GLU A 37 -2.64 -0.81 -9.20
N GLU A 38 -1.31 -0.93 -9.25
CA GLU A 38 -0.50 -1.42 -8.13
C GLU A 38 -0.62 -0.51 -6.90
N GLY A 39 -0.49 0.80 -7.09
CA GLY A 39 -0.60 1.79 -6.01
C GLY A 39 -1.98 1.78 -5.35
N ASN A 40 -3.04 1.64 -6.15
CA ASN A 40 -4.41 1.55 -5.63
C ASN A 40 -4.64 0.25 -4.83
N ALA A 41 -4.07 -0.87 -5.27
CA ALA A 41 -4.13 -2.12 -4.53
C ALA A 41 -3.39 -2.01 -3.18
N LEU A 42 -2.16 -1.49 -3.19
CA LEU A 42 -1.36 -1.27 -1.99
C LEU A 42 -2.03 -0.31 -1.01
N SER A 43 -2.61 0.78 -1.51
CA SER A 43 -3.33 1.74 -0.67
C SER A 43 -4.53 1.11 0.04
N LYS A 44 -5.26 0.23 -0.64
CA LYS A 44 -6.39 -0.49 -0.03
C LYS A 44 -5.92 -1.49 1.03
N GLU A 45 -4.87 -2.26 0.73
CA GLU A 45 -4.28 -3.20 1.70
C GLU A 45 -3.82 -2.49 2.97
N LEU A 46 -3.04 -1.41 2.83
CA LEU A 46 -2.55 -0.62 3.96
C LEU A 46 -3.70 -0.04 4.80
N ALA A 47 -4.76 0.45 4.15
CA ALA A 47 -5.93 0.96 4.84
C ALA A 47 -6.67 -0.14 5.62
N THR A 48 -6.77 -1.35 5.07
CA THR A 48 -7.34 -2.50 5.77
C THR A 48 -6.50 -2.87 6.99
N GLU A 49 -5.18 -3.01 6.84
CA GLU A 49 -4.27 -3.35 7.94
C GLU A 49 -4.32 -2.32 9.08
N LEU A 50 -4.37 -1.02 8.75
CA LEU A 50 -4.53 0.05 9.74
C LEU A 50 -5.88 -0.01 10.46
N ASN A 51 -6.96 -0.34 9.73
CA ASN A 51 -8.28 -0.46 10.33
C ASN A 51 -8.35 -1.67 11.28
N GLU A 52 -7.78 -2.81 10.90
CA GLU A 52 -7.66 -3.98 11.78
C GLU A 52 -6.85 -3.67 13.04
N ALA A 53 -5.72 -2.99 12.90
CA ALA A 53 -4.91 -2.55 14.03
C ALA A 53 -5.68 -1.59 14.96
N LYS A 54 -6.43 -0.65 14.38
CA LYS A 54 -7.28 0.28 15.13
C LYS A 54 -8.37 -0.45 15.90
N LEU A 55 -9.11 -1.36 15.25
CA LEU A 55 -10.13 -2.17 15.91
C LEU A 55 -9.54 -2.95 17.09
N LYS A 56 -8.35 -3.52 16.91
CA LYS A 56 -7.67 -4.25 17.98
C LYS A 56 -7.34 -3.36 19.17
N ILE A 57 -6.91 -2.12 18.91
CA ILE A 57 -6.66 -1.13 19.97
C ILE A 57 -7.97 -0.79 20.69
N GLU A 58 -9.06 -0.58 19.97
CA GLU A 58 -10.37 -0.26 20.56
C GLU A 58 -10.89 -1.39 21.47
N GLU A 59 -10.74 -2.66 21.05
CA GLU A 59 -11.05 -3.82 21.89
C GLU A 59 -10.23 -3.84 23.19
N LEU A 60 -8.92 -3.57 23.10
CA LEU A 60 -8.02 -3.56 24.27
C LEU A 60 -8.29 -2.38 25.21
N GLN A 61 -8.82 -1.27 24.67
CA GLN A 61 -9.20 -0.09 25.45
C GLN A 61 -10.54 -0.25 26.18
N GLY A 62 -11.24 -1.37 26.00
CA GLY A 62 -12.42 -1.74 26.77
C GLY A 62 -13.63 -0.81 26.56
N LYS A 63 -13.84 -0.37 25.32
CA LYS A 63 -15.09 0.28 24.90
C LYS A 63 -16.14 -0.75 24.50
#